data_AF-A0A516GVY4-F1
#
_entry.id   AF-A0A516GVY4-F1
#
_cell.length_a   1.000
_cell.length_b   1.000
_cell.length_c   1.000
_cell.angle_alpha   90.00
_cell.angle_beta   90.00
_cell.angle_gamma   90.00
#
_symmetry.space_group_name_H-M   'P 1'
#
loop_
_entity.id
_entity.type
_entity.pdbx_description
1 polymer ?
#
loop_
_entity_poly.entity_id
_entity_poly.type
_entity_poly.pdbx_seq_one_letter_code
_entity_poly.pdbx_strand_id
1 'polypeptide(L)'
;MTEGSPKNSDKVFHFLAYCLLTLVWFSVFNYGYKWSQAKANVYTAVFSISFGVLIEYLQGHFTETRQFDVLDIIANSTGVIIMLLIIEIKNKTEHKKI
;
A
#
# COMPACT_ATOMS: atom_id res chain seq x y z
N MET A 1 -11.80 30.49 6.63
CA MET A 1 -12.95 29.58 6.43
C MET A 1 -12.50 28.53 5.43
N THR A 2 -11.95 27.39 5.86
CA THR A 2 -12.74 26.20 6.17
C THR A 2 -12.35 25.54 7.49
N GLU A 3 -13.33 25.48 8.38
CA GLU A 3 -13.38 24.64 9.56
C GLU A 3 -13.52 23.16 9.14
N GLY A 4 -12.85 22.25 9.84
CA GLY A 4 -13.37 20.88 9.98
C GLY A 4 -12.86 19.74 9.09
N SER A 5 -11.67 19.80 8.46
CA SER A 5 -11.04 18.55 7.98
C SER A 5 -10.28 17.88 9.14
N PRO A 6 -10.58 16.61 9.51
CA PRO A 6 -9.83 15.93 10.54
C PRO A 6 -8.37 15.84 10.10
N LYS A 7 -7.45 16.30 10.94
CA LYS A 7 -5.98 16.24 10.73
C LYS A 7 -5.46 14.82 10.44
N ASN A 8 -6.31 13.80 10.63
CA ASN A 8 -6.04 12.37 10.46
C ASN A 8 -6.76 11.75 9.25
N SER A 9 -7.66 12.47 8.57
CA SER A 9 -8.45 11.91 7.46
C SER A 9 -7.54 11.49 6.31
N ASP A 10 -6.49 12.26 6.08
CA ASP A 10 -5.47 12.00 5.08
C ASP A 10 -4.74 10.66 5.26
N LYS A 11 -4.47 10.26 6.51
CA LYS A 11 -3.78 9.01 6.84
C LYS A 11 -4.60 7.79 6.48
N VAL A 12 -5.93 7.90 6.59
CA VAL A 12 -6.85 6.84 6.18
C VAL A 12 -6.86 6.71 4.66
N PHE A 13 -6.85 7.84 3.93
CA PHE A 13 -6.74 7.81 2.47
C PHE A 13 -5.42 7.18 2.01
N HIS A 14 -4.30 7.58 2.62
CA HIS A 14 -2.99 6.96 2.43
C HIS A 14 -3.06 5.45 2.68
N PHE A 15 -3.49 5.02 3.86
CA PHE A 15 -3.64 3.60 4.18
C PHE A 15 -4.46 2.82 3.13
N LEU A 16 -5.64 3.33 2.75
CA LEU A 16 -6.52 2.69 1.77
C LEU A 16 -5.94 2.69 0.35
N ALA A 17 -5.31 3.79 -0.07
CA ALA A 17 -4.65 3.89 -1.36
C ALA A 17 -3.52 2.86 -1.49
N TYR A 18 -2.70 2.69 -0.44
CA TYR A 18 -1.62 1.70 -0.45
C TYR A 18 -2.11 0.26 -0.30
N CYS A 19 -3.26 0.03 0.33
CA CYS A 19 -3.96 -1.26 0.26
C CYS A 19 -4.32 -1.59 -1.19
N LEU A 20 -4.96 -0.67 -1.91
CA LEU A 20 -5.36 -0.87 -3.30
C LEU A 20 -4.16 -1.03 -4.23
N LEU A 21 -3.13 -0.18 -4.06
CA LEU A 21 -1.88 -0.26 -4.82
C LEU A 21 -1.22 -1.63 -4.68
N THR A 22 -1.16 -2.15 -3.45
CA THR A 22 -0.63 -3.48 -3.15
C THR A 22 -1.44 -4.59 -3.79
N LEU A 23 -2.78 -4.49 -3.78
CA LEU A 23 -3.64 -5.47 -4.43
C LEU A 23 -3.43 -5.50 -5.96
N VAL A 24 -3.28 -4.32 -6.58
CA VAL A 24 -3.02 -4.20 -8.03
C VAL A 24 -1.66 -4.82 -8.39
N TRP A 25 -0.58 -4.43 -7.69
CA TRP A 25 0.75 -4.97 -7.96
C TRP A 25 0.84 -6.47 -7.70
N PHE A 26 0.21 -6.96 -6.63
CA PHE A 26 0.12 -8.38 -6.38
C PHE A 26 -0.59 -9.10 -7.53
N SER A 27 -1.70 -8.54 -8.03
CA SER A 27 -2.44 -9.14 -9.13
C SER A 27 -1.61 -9.20 -10.42
N VAL A 28 -0.84 -8.14 -10.70
CA VAL A 28 0.08 -8.09 -11.84
C VAL A 28 1.17 -9.16 -11.71
N PHE A 29 1.84 -9.27 -10.57
CA PHE A 29 2.92 -10.24 -10.38
C PHE A 29 2.43 -11.68 -10.30
N ASN A 30 1.33 -11.93 -9.60
CA ASN A 30 0.83 -13.29 -9.37
C ASN A 30 0.02 -13.81 -10.57
N TYR A 31 -0.91 -13.03 -11.12
CA TYR A 31 -1.78 -13.50 -12.21
C TYR A 31 -1.25 -13.12 -13.59
N GLY A 32 -0.69 -11.91 -13.75
CA GLY A 32 -0.13 -11.45 -15.02
C GLY A 32 1.19 -12.15 -15.37
N TYR A 33 2.18 -12.03 -14.49
CA TYR A 33 3.50 -12.65 -14.68
C TYR A 33 3.60 -14.10 -14.21
N LYS A 34 2.55 -14.64 -13.57
CA LYS A 34 2.47 -16.03 -13.09
C LYS A 34 3.63 -16.42 -12.16
N TRP A 35 4.11 -15.48 -11.35
CA TRP A 35 5.15 -15.77 -10.36
C TRP A 35 4.60 -16.63 -9.24
N SER A 36 5.50 -17.36 -8.55
CA SER A 36 5.11 -18.06 -7.33
C SER A 36 4.63 -17.05 -6.28
N GLN A 37 3.67 -17.47 -5.45
CA GLN A 37 3.07 -16.64 -4.41
C GLN A 37 4.12 -15.91 -3.55
N ALA A 38 5.14 -16.65 -3.10
CA ALA A 38 6.22 -16.08 -2.28
C ALA A 38 6.99 -14.99 -3.02
N LYS A 39 7.31 -15.20 -4.30
CA LYS A 39 8.00 -14.22 -5.13
C LYS A 39 7.11 -12.99 -5.39
N ALA A 40 5.83 -13.21 -5.72
CA ALA A 40 4.88 -12.12 -5.93
C ALA A 40 4.69 -11.27 -4.66
N ASN A 41 4.57 -11.89 -3.48
CA ASN A 41 4.46 -11.17 -2.20
C ASN A 41 5.66 -10.26 -1.93
N VAL A 42 6.89 -10.78 -2.08
CA VAL A 42 8.12 -10.01 -1.83
C VAL A 42 8.24 -8.82 -2.78
N TYR A 43 8.05 -9.05 -4.09
CA TYR A 43 8.17 -7.98 -5.07
C TYR A 43 7.06 -6.94 -4.92
N THR A 44 5.83 -7.36 -4.61
CA THR A 44 4.73 -6.43 -4.30
C THR A 44 5.10 -5.53 -3.12
N ALA A 45 5.61 -6.11 -2.02
CA ALA A 45 5.99 -5.33 -0.85
C ALA A 45 7.06 -4.28 -1.18
N VAL A 46 8.12 -4.70 -1.85
CA VAL A 46 9.23 -3.82 -2.24
C VAL A 46 8.76 -2.71 -3.17
N PHE A 47 7.98 -3.04 -4.20
CA PHE A 47 7.47 -2.05 -5.15
C PHE A 47 6.52 -1.06 -4.47
N SER A 48 5.51 -1.53 -3.73
CA SER A 48 4.52 -0.65 -3.09
C SER A 48 5.14 0.28 -2.05
N ILE A 49 6.07 -0.21 -1.21
CA ILE A 49 6.74 0.62 -0.20
C ILE A 49 7.67 1.63 -0.87
N SER A 50 8.46 1.21 -1.86
CA SER A 50 9.38 2.12 -2.57
C SER A 50 8.61 3.22 -3.31
N PHE A 51 7.50 2.85 -3.96
CA PHE A 51 6.62 3.80 -4.62
C PHE A 51 5.99 4.76 -3.61
N GLY A 52 5.70 4.28 -2.40
CA GLY A 52 5.15 5.12 -1.34
C GLY A 52 6.10 6.16 -0.79
N VAL A 53 7.34 5.77 -0.54
CA VAL A 53 8.39 6.73 -0.14
C VAL A 53 8.66 7.73 -1.27
N LEU A 54 8.67 7.29 -2.53
CA LEU A 54 8.87 8.18 -3.67
C LEU A 54 7.75 9.21 -3.80
N ILE A 55 6.48 8.79 -3.73
CA ILE A 55 5.35 9.72 -3.82
C ILE A 55 5.37 10.71 -2.65
N GLU A 56 5.63 10.25 -1.43
CA GLU A 56 5.73 11.12 -0.25
C GLU A 56 6.84 12.17 -0.41
N TYR A 57 8.00 11.74 -0.90
CA TYR A 57 9.11 12.63 -1.21
C TYR A 57 8.71 13.68 -2.26
N LEU A 58 8.05 13.26 -3.35
CA LEU A 58 7.58 14.17 -4.40
C LEU A 58 6.52 15.13 -3.87
N GLN A 59 5.59 14.67 -3.05
CA GLN A 59 4.57 15.52 -2.42
C GLN A 59 5.21 16.59 -1.54
N GLY A 60 6.20 16.23 -0.71
CA GLY A 60 6.90 17.19 0.15
C GLY A 60 7.77 18.21 -0.60
N HIS A 61 8.26 17.89 -1.81
CA HIS A 61 9.12 18.81 -2.58
C HIS A 61 8.40 19.61 -3.66
N PHE A 62 7.30 19.09 -4.20
CA PHE A 62 6.60 19.69 -5.35
C PHE A 62 5.18 20.17 -5.05
N THR A 63 4.67 20.00 -3.82
CA THR A 63 3.32 20.45 -3.42
C THR A 63 3.41 21.45 -2.29
N GLU A 64 3.11 22.73 -2.56
CA GLU A 64 3.30 23.82 -1.58
C GLU A 64 2.51 23.67 -0.26
N THR A 65 1.45 22.88 -0.26
CA THR A 65 0.59 22.64 0.91
C THR A 65 0.93 21.36 1.68
N ARG A 66 1.88 20.55 1.20
CA ARG A 66 2.25 19.27 1.82
C ARG A 66 3.68 19.29 2.31
N GLN A 67 3.85 18.82 3.55
CA GLN A 67 5.16 18.59 4.15
C GLN A 67 5.41 17.10 4.16
N PHE A 68 6.66 16.70 3.93
CA PHE A 68 7.10 15.32 4.08
C PHE A 68 6.82 14.83 5.52
N ASP A 69 5.97 13.82 5.68
CA ASP A 69 5.58 13.27 6.99
C ASP A 69 5.94 11.78 7.10
N VAL A 70 6.77 11.46 8.10
CA VAL A 70 7.12 10.07 8.42
C VAL A 70 5.89 9.26 8.83
N LEU A 71 4.87 9.90 9.41
CA LEU A 71 3.61 9.22 9.76
C LEU A 71 2.82 8.78 8.52
N ASP A 72 2.95 9.48 7.39
CA ASP A 72 2.31 9.09 6.13
C ASP A 72 3.05 7.88 5.52
N ILE A 73 4.38 7.83 5.62
CA ILE A 73 5.17 6.63 5.26
C ILE A 73 4.76 5.41 6.09
N ILE A 74 4.52 5.60 7.39
CA ILE A 74 4.05 4.52 8.27
C ILE A 74 2.63 4.08 7.89
N ALA A 75 1.73 5.01 7.59
CA ALA A 75 0.37 4.70 7.12
C ALA A 75 0.38 3.93 5.79
N ASN A 76 1.23 4.34 4.85
CA ASN A 76 1.43 3.67 3.57
C ASN A 76 1.95 2.24 3.78
N SER A 77 3.00 2.09 4.57
CA SER A 77 3.65 0.80 4.83
C SER A 77 2.72 -0.17 5.57
N THR A 78 1.92 0.32 6.53
CA THR A 78 0.91 -0.51 7.21
C THR A 78 -0.19 -0.96 6.27
N GLY A 79 -0.64 -0.13 5.32
CA GLY A 79 -1.57 -0.52 4.26
C GLY A 79 -1.03 -1.67 3.40
N VAL A 80 0.24 -1.60 3.00
CA VAL A 80 0.91 -2.68 2.25
C VAL A 80 0.93 -3.99 3.04
N ILE A 81 1.36 -3.94 4.31
CA ILE A 81 1.49 -5.12 5.16
C ILE A 81 0.13 -5.78 5.39
N ILE A 82 -0.89 -4.99 5.74
CA ILE A 82 -2.24 -5.50 6.01
C ILE A 82 -2.84 -6.16 4.78
N MET A 83 -2.70 -5.56 3.60
CA MET A 83 -3.21 -6.14 2.36
C MET A 83 -2.52 -7.47 2.03
N LEU A 84 -1.20 -7.57 2.18
CA LEU A 84 -0.47 -8.83 1.97
C LEU A 84 -0.91 -9.93 2.94
N LEU A 85 -1.17 -9.57 4.21
CA LEU A 85 -1.71 -10.53 5.19
C LEU A 85 -3.10 -11.04 4.78
N ILE A 86 -3.98 -10.16 4.30
CA ILE A 86 -5.31 -10.54 3.81
C ILE A 86 -5.19 -11.51 2.62
N ILE A 87 -4.31 -11.21 1.67
CA ILE A 87 -4.05 -12.08 0.50
C ILE A 87 -3.56 -13.46 0.95
N GLU A 88 -2.60 -13.51 1.89
CA GLU A 88 -2.05 -14.77 2.40
C GLU A 88 -3.11 -15.61 3.13
N ILE A 89 -3.93 -15.00 3.97
CA ILE A 89 -5.04 -15.67 4.66
C ILE A 89 -6.03 -16.23 3.64
N LYS A 90 -6.44 -15.42 2.67
CA LYS A 90 -7.38 -15.83 1.61
C LYS A 90 -6.84 -17.04 0.84
N ASN A 91 -5.57 -16.99 0.41
CA ASN A 91 -4.96 -18.09 -0.32
C ASN A 91 -4.88 -19.38 0.50
N LYS A 92 -4.56 -19.30 1.80
CA LYS A 92 -4.59 -20.47 2.69
C LYS A 92 -6.00 -21.04 2.87
N THR A 93 -7.01 -20.19 2.94
CA THR A 93 -8.41 -20.63 3.05
C THR A 93 -8.89 -21.35 1.78
N GLU A 94 -8.52 -20.86 0.60
CA GLU A 94 -8.85 -21.52 -0.67
C GLU A 94 -8.18 -22.91 -0.78
N HIS A 95 -6.91 -23.02 -0.38
CA HIS A 95 -6.21 -24.31 -0.40
C HIS A 95 -6.76 -25.36 0.59
N LYS A 96 -7.45 -24.94 1.66
CA LYS A 96 -8.05 -25.87 2.65
C LYS A 96 -9.43 -26.40 2.24
N LYS A 97 -10.06 -25.81 1.21
CA LYS A 97 -11.39 -26.22 0.72
C LYS A 97 -11.35 -27.32 -0.36
N ILE A 98 -10.16 -27.74 -0.78
CA ILE A 98 -9.92 -28.82 -1.76
C ILE A 98 -9.46 -30.06 -1.01
#